data_AF-A0A1G9GIA0-F1
#
_entry.id   AF-A0A1G9GIA0-F1
#
_cell.length_a   1.000
_cell.length_b   1.000
_cell.length_c   1.000
_cell.angle_alpha   90.00
_cell.angle_beta   90.00
_cell.angle_gamma   90.00
#
_symmetry.space_group_name_H-M   'P 1'
#
loop_
_entity.id
_entity.type
_entity.pdbx_description
1 polymer ?
#
loop_
_entity_poly.entity_id
_entity_poly.type
_entity_poly.pdbx_seq_one_letter_code
_entity_poly.pdbx_strand_id
1 'polypeptide(L)'
;IQTDLRKHAYPARGSESFTKLYNKRTAVERVFAYLKEYFGMKRTRHRGVRAGVDFQLSTLAYNLSKFALDKLNKQLNSFQKVA
;
A
#
# COMPACT_ATOMS: atom_id res chain seq x y z
N ILE A 1 26.93 -18.88 -22.85
CA ILE A 1 26.84 -17.43 -22.55
C ILE A 1 26.11 -17.29 -21.22
N GLN A 2 26.85 -17.01 -20.14
CA GLN A 2 26.26 -16.74 -18.82
C GLN A 2 25.67 -15.33 -18.89
N THR A 3 24.35 -15.21 -18.98
CA THR A 3 23.68 -13.92 -18.90
C THR A 3 23.75 -13.43 -17.46
N ASP A 4 24.45 -12.33 -17.22
CA ASP A 4 24.46 -11.70 -15.90
C ASP A 4 23.04 -11.18 -15.59
N LEU A 5 22.28 -11.98 -14.86
CA LEU A 5 20.88 -11.74 -14.51
C LEU A 5 20.70 -10.41 -13.75
N ARG A 6 21.72 -9.90 -13.07
CA ARG A 6 21.63 -8.63 -12.34
C ARG A 6 21.66 -7.42 -13.26
N LYS A 7 22.28 -7.52 -14.45
CA LYS A 7 22.45 -6.41 -15.38
C LYS A 7 21.13 -5.94 -16.00
N HIS A 8 20.15 -6.83 -16.14
CA HIS A 8 18.85 -6.53 -16.76
C HIS A 8 17.67 -6.70 -15.78
N ALA A 9 17.93 -6.66 -14.47
CA ALA A 9 16.89 -6.84 -13.46
C ALA A 9 15.87 -5.69 -13.43
N TYR A 10 16.21 -4.53 -14.01
CA TYR A 10 15.34 -3.37 -14.03
C TYR A 10 15.01 -2.94 -15.46
N PRO A 11 13.73 -2.70 -15.78
CA PRO A 11 13.35 -2.24 -17.11
C PRO A 11 13.88 -0.83 -17.39
N ALA A 12 14.05 -0.53 -18.68
CA ALA A 12 14.46 0.79 -19.14
C ALA A 12 13.48 1.87 -18.65
N ARG A 13 14.01 2.98 -18.13
CA ARG A 13 13.19 4.09 -17.64
C ARG A 13 12.34 4.65 -18.79
N GLY A 14 11.04 4.85 -18.54
CA GLY A 14 10.09 5.29 -19.56
C GLY A 14 9.46 4.18 -20.40
N SER A 15 9.91 2.92 -20.28
CA SER A 15 9.19 1.79 -20.84
C SER A 15 7.86 1.56 -20.10
N GLU A 16 6.91 0.88 -20.76
CA GLU A 16 5.65 0.48 -20.11
C GLU A 16 5.89 -0.39 -18.87
N SER A 17 6.87 -1.29 -18.94
CA SER A 17 7.26 -2.17 -17.83
C SER A 17 7.81 -1.38 -16.63
N PHE A 18 8.59 -0.32 -16.87
CA PHE A 18 9.03 0.61 -15.84
C PHE A 18 7.84 1.33 -15.21
N THR A 19 6.95 1.90 -16.02
CA THR A 19 5.78 2.64 -15.54
C THR A 19 4.87 1.78 -14.67
N LYS A 20 4.64 0.52 -15.08
CA LYS A 20 3.86 -0.45 -14.30
C LYS A 20 4.50 -0.75 -12.93
N LEU A 21 5.81 -0.96 -12.87
CA LEU A 21 6.53 -1.16 -11.61
C LEU A 21 6.55 0.10 -10.74
N TYR A 22 6.75 1.26 -11.36
CA TYR A 22 6.74 2.55 -10.68
C TYR A 22 5.38 2.81 -10.01
N ASN A 23 4.28 2.59 -10.74
CA ASN A 23 2.92 2.73 -10.20
C ASN A 23 2.67 1.80 -9.01
N LYS A 24 3.16 0.56 -9.06
CA LYS A 24 3.09 -0.38 -7.91
C LYS A 24 3.85 0.17 -6.70
N ARG A 25 5.05 0.70 -6.88
CA ARG A 25 5.84 1.32 -5.79
C ARG A 25 5.12 2.52 -5.20
N THR A 26 4.66 3.44 -6.04
CA THR A 26 3.93 4.63 -5.60
C THR A 26 2.65 4.26 -4.83
N ALA A 27 1.94 3.21 -5.22
CA ALA A 27 0.78 2.73 -4.47
C ALA A 27 1.16 2.28 -3.05
N VAL A 28 2.24 1.51 -2.91
CA VAL A 28 2.75 1.08 -1.60
C VAL A 28 3.22 2.27 -0.76
N GLU A 29 3.97 3.19 -1.36
CA GLU A 29 4.48 4.39 -0.69
C GLU A 29 3.34 5.26 -0.13
N ARG A 30 2.22 5.40 -0.87
CA ARG A 30 1.03 6.09 -0.38
C ARG A 30 0.43 5.43 0.85
N VAL A 31 0.31 4.10 0.87
CA VAL A 31 -0.19 3.36 2.05
C VAL A 31 0.71 3.61 3.25
N PHE A 32 2.03 3.51 3.07
CA PHE A 32 2.97 3.81 4.16
C PHE A 32 2.93 5.27 4.62
N ALA A 33 2.67 6.23 3.72
CA ALA A 33 2.44 7.62 4.11
C ALA A 33 1.21 7.75 5.00
N TYR A 34 0.08 7.13 4.63
CA TYR A 34 -1.12 7.12 5.47
C TYR A 34 -0.87 6.51 6.85
N LEU A 35 -0.18 5.37 6.90
CA LEU A 35 0.14 4.71 8.17
C LEU A 35 1.00 5.59 9.08
N LYS A 36 1.98 6.31 8.51
CA LYS A 36 2.84 7.24 9.23
C LYS A 36 2.08 8.43 9.79
N GLU A 37 1.23 9.05 8.98
CA GLU A 37 0.51 10.27 9.35
C GLU A 37 -0.66 9.99 10.30
N TYR A 38 -1.54 9.05 9.93
CA TYR A 38 -2.83 8.88 10.60
C TYR A 38 -2.85 7.72 11.61
N PHE A 39 -2.09 6.66 11.38
CA PHE A 39 -2.11 5.45 12.23
C PHE A 39 -0.97 5.38 13.25
N GLY A 40 -0.39 6.55 13.59
CA GLY A 40 0.58 6.68 14.68
C GLY A 40 1.97 6.13 14.39
N MET A 41 2.22 5.56 13.21
CA MET A 41 3.46 4.84 12.89
C MET A 41 4.70 5.76 12.88
N LYS A 42 4.55 7.08 12.67
CA LYS A 42 5.63 8.07 12.80
C LYS A 42 6.01 8.35 14.27
N ARG A 43 5.07 8.13 15.20
CA ARG A 43 5.20 8.46 16.62
C ARG A 43 5.62 7.27 17.48
N THR A 44 5.64 6.06 16.93
CA THR A 44 6.05 4.86 17.67
C THR A 44 7.53 4.97 18.08
N ARG A 45 7.80 4.76 19.37
CA ARG A 45 9.16 4.74 19.95
C ARG A 45 9.63 3.31 20.26
N HIS A 46 8.71 2.35 20.16
CA HIS A 46 8.97 0.95 20.47
C HIS A 46 9.93 0.31 19.45
N ARG A 47 10.67 -0.71 19.88
CA ARG A 47 11.65 -1.45 19.06
C ARG A 47 11.45 -2.95 19.22
N GLY A 48 12.07 -3.73 18.33
CA GLY A 48 12.00 -5.19 18.37
C GLY A 48 10.57 -5.71 18.19
N VAL A 49 10.20 -6.74 18.97
CA VAL A 49 8.90 -7.41 18.86
C VAL A 49 7.73 -6.45 19.01
N ARG A 50 7.81 -5.51 19.96
CA ARG A 50 6.73 -4.56 20.24
C ARG A 50 6.44 -3.65 19.04
N ALA A 51 7.49 -3.18 18.35
CA ALA A 51 7.33 -2.40 17.13
C ALA A 51 6.66 -3.19 16.00
N GLY A 52 6.94 -4.50 15.91
CA GLY A 52 6.30 -5.40 14.96
C GLY A 52 4.80 -5.53 15.22
N VAL A 53 4.40 -5.70 16.47
CA VAL A 53 2.98 -5.76 16.87
C VAL A 53 2.28 -4.44 16.59
N ASP A 54 2.87 -3.29 16.95
CA ASP A 54 2.30 -1.98 16.67
C ASP A 54 2.08 -1.78 15.16
N PHE A 55 3.07 -2.17 14.35
CA PHE A 55 2.97 -2.11 12.89
C PHE A 55 1.84 -2.99 12.34
N GLN A 56 1.73 -4.23 12.82
CA GLN A 56 0.66 -5.16 12.44
C GLN A 56 -0.71 -4.62 12.82
N LEU A 57 -0.84 -4.00 14.00
CA LEU A 57 -2.10 -3.42 14.45
C LEU A 57 -2.48 -2.18 13.61
N SER A 58 -1.53 -1.28 13.32
CA SER A 58 -1.78 -0.11 12.45
C SER A 58 -2.18 -0.54 11.03
N THR A 59 -1.52 -1.55 10.47
CA THR A 59 -1.87 -2.07 9.13
C THR A 59 -3.22 -2.76 9.11
N LEU A 60 -3.56 -3.55 10.13
CA LEU A 60 -4.87 -4.17 10.28
C LEU A 60 -5.97 -3.10 10.34
N ALA A 61 -5.79 -2.07 11.18
CA ALA A 61 -6.74 -0.98 11.31
C ALA A 61 -6.97 -0.25 9.97
N TYR A 62 -5.90 0.07 9.23
CA TYR A 62 -6.01 0.68 7.90
C TYR A 62 -6.82 -0.19 6.92
N ASN A 63 -6.54 -1.49 6.87
CA ASN A 63 -7.24 -2.42 5.99
C ASN A 63 -8.72 -2.54 6.36
N LEU A 64 -9.05 -2.60 7.66
CA LEU A 64 -10.44 -2.62 8.13
C LEU A 64 -11.18 -1.35 7.74
N SER A 65 -10.58 -0.17 7.92
CA SER A 65 -11.19 1.10 7.52
C SER A 65 -11.44 1.16 6.01
N LYS A 66 -10.48 0.71 5.19
CA LYS A 66 -10.66 0.65 3.73
C LYS A 66 -11.72 -0.35 3.32
N PHE A 67 -11.76 -1.53 3.94
CA PHE A 67 -12.78 -2.53 3.68
C PHE A 67 -14.19 -2.03 4.04
N ALA A 68 -14.35 -1.36 5.18
CA ALA A 68 -15.62 -0.75 5.58
C ALA A 68 -16.06 0.33 4.57
N LEU A 69 -15.13 1.19 4.14
CA LEU A 69 -15.39 2.21 3.14
C LEU A 69 -15.79 1.60 1.78
N ASP A 70 -15.12 0.54 1.35
CA ASP A 70 -15.48 -0.19 0.12
C ASP A 70 -16.87 -0.81 0.22
N LYS A 71 -17.25 -1.34 1.38
CA LYS A 71 -18.61 -1.87 1.62
C LYS A 71 -19.67 -0.76 1.55
N LEU A 72 -19.43 0.38 2.18
CA LEU A 72 -20.32 1.53 2.13
C LEU A 72 -20.47 2.09 0.72
N ASN A 73 -19.37 2.25 -0.01
CA ASN A 73 -19.39 2.71 -1.40
C ASN A 73 -20.19 1.75 -2.31
N LYS A 74 -20.06 0.43 -2.10
CA LYS A 74 -20.87 -0.55 -2.83
C LYS A 74 -22.37 -0.38 -2.56
N GLN A 75 -22.75 -0.13 -1.30
CA GLN A 75 -24.14 0.13 -0.93
C GLN A 75 -24.66 1.41 -1.57
N LEU A 76 -23.93 2.53 -1.45
CA LEU A 76 -24.30 3.81 -2.05
C LEU A 76 -24.48 3.72 -3.58
N ASN A 77 -23.53 3.06 -4.26
CA ASN A 77 -23.62 2.84 -5.70
C ASN A 77 -24.81 1.95 -6.10
N SER A 78 -25.23 1.02 -5.23
CA SER A 78 -26.43 0.23 -5.49
C SER A 78 -27.71 1.05 -5.35
N PHE A 79 -27.80 1.92 -4.33
CA PHE A 79 -28.94 2.82 -4.17
C PHE A 79 -29.07 3.82 -5.32
N GLN A 80 -27.95 4.39 -5.79
CA GLN A 80 -27.97 5.35 -6.90
C GLN A 80 -28.36 4.73 -8.25
N LYS A 81 -28.20 3.41 -8.44
CA LYS A 81 -28.65 2.72 -9.66
C LYS A 81 -30.13 2.36 -9.66
N VAL A 82 -30.75 2.36 -8.48
CA VAL A 82 -32.17 2.00 -8.28
C VAL A 82 -33.07 3.25 -8.32
N ALA A 83 -32.51 4.43 -8.02
CA ALA A 83 -33.13 5.73 -8.21
C ALA A 83 -32.96 6.24 -9.65
#